data_AF-A0A2C7AH83-F1
#
_entry.id   AF-A0A2C7AH83-F1
#
_cell.length_a   1.000
_cell.length_b   1.000
_cell.length_c   1.000
_cell.angle_alpha   90.00
_cell.angle_beta   90.00
_cell.angle_gamma   90.00
#
_symmetry.space_group_name_H-M   'P 1'
#
loop_
_entity.id
_entity.type
_entity.pdbx_description
1 polymer ?
#
loop_
_entity_poly.entity_id
_entity_poly.type
_entity_poly.pdbx_seq_one_letter_code
_entity_poly.pdbx_strand_id
1 'polypeptide(L)'
;MKPTPGNPPRIVAVVVAWNRRELLTQCLDGLAGQTRPADAVIVVDNASTDGSGDIARDHPVVTEVITMPTNTGGAGGFTTGIAAAMARQRADGIWIMDDDTVPTSTALQALLDTARLYPRELAVLASRADWSDGREHPMNTPAPDWTPRPARRPTPHGWDAARSARRRSCPS
;
A
#
# COMPACT_ATOMS: atom_id res chain seq x y z
N MET A 1 -2.46 6.94 15.72
CA MET A 1 -1.01 7.15 15.94
C MET A 1 -0.81 8.07 17.14
N LYS A 2 -0.40 7.54 18.30
CA LYS A 2 0.08 8.39 19.39
C LYS A 2 1.58 8.58 19.18
N PRO A 3 2.06 9.75 18.71
CA PRO A 3 3.49 10.01 18.71
C PRO A 3 3.99 9.91 20.15
N THR A 4 4.97 9.05 20.39
CA THR A 4 5.69 9.04 21.66
C THR A 4 6.37 10.39 21.80
N PRO A 5 6.23 11.12 22.92
CA PRO A 5 6.85 12.43 23.07
C PRO A 5 8.36 12.33 22.86
N GLY A 6 8.87 12.99 21.81
CA GLY A 6 10.32 13.13 21.55
C GLY A 6 10.90 12.36 20.35
N ASN A 7 10.14 11.50 19.66
CA ASN A 7 10.64 10.82 18.45
C ASN A 7 9.63 10.94 17.28
N PRO A 8 10.07 11.27 16.04
CA PRO A 8 9.20 11.19 14.87
C PRO A 8 8.64 9.77 14.69
N PRO A 9 7.42 9.62 14.14
CA PRO A 9 6.83 8.32 13.91
C PRO A 9 7.66 7.49 12.92
N ARG A 10 7.84 6.21 13.23
CA ARG A 10 8.50 5.24 12.35
C ARG A 10 7.55 4.81 11.24
N ILE A 11 7.85 5.23 10.01
CA ILE A 11 7.06 4.92 8.81
C ILE A 11 7.74 3.82 8.01
N VAL A 12 7.02 2.74 7.73
CA VAL A 12 7.50 1.64 6.90
C VAL A 12 6.74 1.62 5.58
N ALA A 13 7.46 1.70 4.46
CA ALA A 13 6.86 1.51 3.14
C ALA A 13 6.69 0.01 2.86
N VAL A 14 5.53 -0.38 2.33
CA VAL A 14 5.24 -1.75 1.90
C VAL A 14 4.83 -1.71 0.43
N VAL A 15 5.65 -2.32 -0.41
CA VAL A 15 5.41 -2.44 -1.85
C VAL A 15 5.04 -3.87 -2.17
N VAL A 16 3.94 -4.10 -2.90
CA VAL A 16 3.60 -5.42 -3.43
C VAL A 16 3.96 -5.46 -4.91
N ALA A 17 4.72 -6.47 -5.32
CA ALA A 17 5.17 -6.62 -6.70
C ALA A 17 4.77 -7.97 -7.29
N TRP A 18 4.41 -7.99 -8.57
CA TRP A 18 4.22 -9.23 -9.32
C TRP A 18 4.49 -9.06 -10.82
N ASN A 19 5.59 -9.65 -11.30
CA ASN A 19 5.96 -9.70 -12.72
C ASN A 19 6.01 -8.33 -13.43
N ARG A 20 6.64 -7.33 -12.79
CA ARG A 20 6.76 -5.95 -13.31
C ARG A 20 8.11 -5.33 -12.95
N ARG A 21 9.19 -6.03 -13.27
CA ARG A 21 10.57 -5.64 -12.93
C ARG A 21 10.89 -4.16 -13.15
N GLU A 22 10.58 -3.62 -14.34
CA GLU A 22 10.94 -2.25 -14.71
C GLU A 22 10.14 -1.21 -13.93
N LEU A 23 8.85 -1.46 -13.67
CA LEU A 23 8.01 -0.56 -12.89
C LEU A 23 8.41 -0.59 -11.42
N LEU A 24 8.68 -1.79 -10.89
CA LEU A 24 9.20 -1.94 -9.53
C LEU A 24 10.50 -1.14 -9.35
N THR A 25 11.41 -1.20 -10.32
CA THR A 25 12.65 -0.41 -10.28
C THR A 25 12.35 1.09 -10.14
N GLN A 26 11.45 1.63 -10.96
CA GLN A 26 11.05 3.04 -10.90
C GLN A 26 10.36 3.41 -9.58
N CYS A 27 9.52 2.51 -9.04
CA CYS A 27 8.90 2.68 -7.73
C CYS A 27 9.96 2.79 -6.62
N LEU A 28 10.94 1.88 -6.62
CA LEU A 28 12.02 1.85 -5.64
C LEU A 28 12.94 3.07 -5.77
N ASP A 29 13.24 3.53 -6.98
CA ASP A 29 13.97 4.79 -7.23
C ASP A 29 13.18 5.99 -6.66
N GLY A 30 11.86 6.04 -6.87
CA GLY A 30 11.00 7.08 -6.32
C GLY A 30 10.96 7.08 -4.78
N LEU A 31 10.97 5.90 -4.17
CA LEU A 31 11.10 5.74 -2.72
C LEU A 31 12.47 6.19 -2.20
N ALA A 32 13.55 5.91 -2.94
CA ALA A 32 14.91 6.35 -2.59
C ALA A 32 15.06 7.87 -2.69
N GLY A 33 14.34 8.51 -3.62
CA GLY A 33 14.36 9.96 -3.85
C GLY A 33 13.51 10.80 -2.89
N GLN A 34 12.93 10.23 -1.83
CA GLN A 34 12.09 10.98 -0.91
C GLN A 34 12.88 11.98 -0.07
N THR A 35 12.38 13.21 0.06
CA THR A 35 12.93 14.24 0.96
C THR A 35 12.78 13.85 2.43
N ARG A 36 11.70 13.12 2.75
CA ARG A 36 11.55 12.34 3.98
C ARG A 36 11.56 10.86 3.58
N PRO A 37 12.71 10.15 3.72
CA PRO A 37 12.79 8.72 3.45
C PRO A 37 11.83 7.92 4.34
N ALA A 38 11.34 6.77 3.89
CA ALA A 38 10.76 5.78 4.81
C ALA A 38 11.85 5.23 5.73
N ASP A 39 11.50 4.83 6.95
CA ASP A 39 12.46 4.29 7.92
C ASP A 39 12.80 2.81 7.65
N ALA A 40 11.98 2.14 6.84
CA ALA A 40 12.26 0.86 6.22
C ALA A 40 11.37 0.69 4.98
N VAL A 41 11.83 -0.11 4.01
CA VAL A 41 11.05 -0.51 2.84
C VAL A 41 10.99 -2.03 2.79
N ILE A 42 9.77 -2.56 2.79
CA ILE A 42 9.50 -3.99 2.62
C ILE A 42 8.90 -4.19 1.24
N VAL A 43 9.52 -5.04 0.43
CA VAL A 43 8.95 -5.49 -0.85
C VAL A 43 8.39 -6.90 -0.66
N VAL A 44 7.12 -7.08 -1.00
CA VAL A 44 6.48 -8.39 -1.07
C VAL A 44 6.46 -8.83 -2.53
N ASP A 45 7.38 -9.72 -2.87
CA ASP A 45 7.43 -10.36 -4.19
C ASP A 45 6.38 -11.49 -4.22
N ASN A 46 5.26 -11.25 -4.89
CA ASN A 46 4.07 -12.11 -4.88
C ASN A 46 4.20 -13.29 -5.86
N ALA A 47 5.32 -14.01 -5.78
CA ALA A 47 5.73 -15.10 -6.66
C ALA A 47 6.04 -14.66 -8.11
N SER A 48 6.89 -13.65 -8.28
CA SER A 48 7.35 -13.23 -9.61
C SER A 48 8.30 -14.25 -10.23
N THR A 49 8.29 -14.33 -11.57
CA THR A 49 9.15 -15.18 -12.40
C THR A 49 9.99 -14.37 -13.39
N ASP A 50 9.83 -13.05 -13.40
CA ASP A 50 10.55 -12.12 -14.27
C ASP A 50 11.78 -11.52 -13.59
N GLY A 51 12.18 -12.00 -12.41
CA GLY A 51 13.25 -11.46 -11.57
C GLY A 51 12.98 -10.11 -10.91
N SER A 52 11.71 -9.69 -10.79
CA SER A 52 11.31 -8.59 -9.90
C SER A 52 11.84 -8.77 -8.47
N GLY A 53 11.82 -10.00 -7.95
CA GLY A 53 12.35 -10.33 -6.63
C GLY A 53 13.86 -10.10 -6.51
N ASP A 54 14.63 -10.29 -7.58
CA ASP A 54 16.08 -10.07 -7.59
C ASP A 54 16.39 -8.58 -7.55
N ILE A 55 15.73 -7.79 -8.42
CA ILE A 55 15.82 -6.32 -8.40
C ILE A 55 15.47 -5.77 -7.01
N ALA A 56 14.42 -6.29 -6.37
CA ALA A 56 14.04 -5.86 -5.03
C ALA A 56 15.15 -6.13 -4.00
N ARG A 57 15.83 -7.27 -4.08
CA ARG A 57 16.90 -7.63 -3.12
C ARG A 57 18.16 -6.81 -3.33
N ASP A 58 18.45 -6.46 -4.57
CA ASP A 58 19.66 -5.72 -4.94
C ASP A 58 19.50 -4.20 -4.76
N HIS A 59 18.28 -3.70 -4.64
CA HIS A 59 18.02 -2.27 -4.57
C HIS A 59 18.34 -1.67 -3.17
N PRO A 60 19.20 -0.65 -3.05
CA PRO A 60 19.70 -0.14 -1.76
C PRO A 60 18.64 0.40 -0.79
N VAL A 61 17.51 0.90 -1.31
CA VAL A 61 16.40 1.40 -0.47
C VAL A 61 15.67 0.27 0.27
N VAL A 62 15.75 -0.97 -0.23
CA VAL A 62 14.97 -2.10 0.27
C VAL A 62 15.63 -2.66 1.52
N THR A 63 14.85 -2.69 2.60
CA THR A 63 15.29 -3.24 3.90
C THR A 63 15.01 -4.73 3.99
N GLU A 64 13.92 -5.19 3.39
CA GLU A 64 13.49 -6.58 3.46
C GLU A 64 12.70 -6.98 2.22
N VAL A 65 12.97 -8.17 1.69
CA VAL A 65 12.16 -8.79 0.62
C VAL A 65 11.48 -10.04 1.18
N ILE A 66 10.17 -10.13 0.99
CA ILE A 66 9.36 -11.30 1.33
C ILE A 66 8.87 -11.91 0.03
N THR A 67 9.49 -13.02 -0.38
CA THR A 67 9.03 -13.80 -1.53
C THR A 67 7.92 -14.76 -1.11
N MET A 68 6.73 -14.60 -1.69
CA MET A 68 5.60 -15.48 -1.48
C MET A 68 5.71 -16.72 -2.37
N PRO A 69 5.25 -17.90 -1.90
CA PRO A 69 5.33 -19.14 -2.67
C PRO A 69 4.34 -19.18 -3.85
N THR A 70 3.25 -18.42 -3.77
CA THR A 70 2.23 -18.30 -4.81
C THR A 70 1.67 -16.88 -4.84
N ASN A 71 1.19 -16.45 -6.00
CA ASN A 71 0.49 -15.18 -6.12
C ASN A 71 -0.88 -15.27 -5.43
N THR A 72 -1.07 -14.52 -4.36
CA THR A 72 -2.33 -14.48 -3.58
C THR A 72 -3.17 -13.21 -3.86
N GLY A 73 -2.81 -12.47 -4.90
CA GLY A 73 -3.34 -11.16 -5.24
C GLY A 73 -2.80 -10.05 -4.33
N GLY A 74 -3.10 -8.80 -4.67
CA GLY A 74 -2.61 -7.62 -3.93
C GLY A 74 -2.96 -7.65 -2.45
N ALA A 75 -4.19 -8.07 -2.09
CA ALA A 75 -4.62 -8.14 -0.69
C ALA A 75 -3.77 -9.12 0.15
N GLY A 76 -3.40 -10.28 -0.41
CA GLY A 76 -2.55 -11.24 0.28
C GLY A 76 -1.11 -10.73 0.42
N GLY A 77 -0.60 -10.05 -0.61
CA GLY A 77 0.68 -9.34 -0.57
C GLY A 77 0.70 -8.26 0.53
N PHE A 78 -0.27 -7.35 0.53
CA PHE A 78 -0.37 -6.27 1.53
C PHE A 78 -0.53 -6.82 2.95
N THR A 79 -1.35 -7.86 3.14
CA THR A 79 -1.52 -8.50 4.46
C THR A 79 -0.18 -9.01 4.99
N THR A 80 0.60 -9.67 4.12
CA THR A 80 1.92 -10.20 4.47
C THR A 80 2.90 -9.07 4.82
N GLY A 81 2.96 -8.03 3.98
CA GLY A 81 3.87 -6.89 4.19
C GLY A 81 3.50 -6.07 5.43
N ILE A 82 2.21 -5.81 5.67
CA ILE A 82 1.72 -5.10 6.86
C ILE A 82 2.08 -5.89 8.13
N ALA A 83 1.84 -7.21 8.14
CA ALA A 83 2.18 -8.04 9.28
C ALA A 83 3.69 -7.99 9.58
N ALA A 84 4.54 -8.03 8.55
CA ALA A 84 5.98 -7.90 8.70
C ALA A 84 6.40 -6.50 9.21
N ALA A 85 5.81 -5.43 8.67
CA ALA A 85 6.07 -4.06 9.10
C ALA A 85 5.76 -3.86 10.59
N MET A 86 4.64 -4.43 11.07
CA MET A 86 4.28 -4.37 12.48
C MET A 86 5.20 -5.24 13.35
N ALA A 87 5.38 -6.50 12.98
CA ALA A 87 6.05 -7.47 13.83
C ALA A 87 7.59 -7.32 13.86
N ARG A 88 8.20 -6.94 12.73
CA ARG A 88 9.66 -6.92 12.54
C ARG A 88 10.22 -5.50 12.58
N GLN A 89 9.49 -4.55 12.01
CA GLN A 89 9.95 -3.16 11.92
C GLN A 89 9.36 -2.24 12.98
N ARG A 90 8.39 -2.69 13.79
CA ARG A 90 7.73 -1.88 14.84
C ARG A 90 7.19 -0.55 14.29
N ALA A 91 6.54 -0.61 13.13
CA ALA A 91 6.00 0.56 12.44
C ALA A 91 4.96 1.30 13.29
N ASP A 92 5.09 2.62 13.40
CA ASP A 92 4.03 3.51 13.92
C ASP A 92 3.01 3.88 12.83
N GLY A 93 3.46 3.84 11.57
CA GLY A 93 2.63 4.03 10.38
C GLY A 93 3.15 3.19 9.21
N ILE A 94 2.25 2.77 8.33
CA ILE A 94 2.57 1.94 7.17
C ILE A 94 2.12 2.67 5.92
N TRP A 95 3.04 2.83 4.98
CA TRP A 95 2.78 3.47 3.69
C TRP A 95 2.76 2.39 2.59
N ILE A 96 1.56 2.03 2.14
CA ILE A 96 1.36 0.93 1.20
C ILE A 96 1.23 1.45 -0.24
N MET A 97 1.81 0.73 -1.21
CA MET A 97 1.63 0.99 -2.65
C MET A 97 1.88 -0.27 -3.49
N ASP A 98 1.39 -0.27 -4.73
CA ASP A 98 1.72 -1.28 -5.74
C ASP A 98 3.02 -0.90 -6.48
N ASP A 99 3.60 -1.85 -7.21
CA ASP A 99 4.85 -1.73 -7.98
C ASP A 99 4.81 -0.75 -9.17
N ASP A 100 3.62 -0.29 -9.57
CA ASP A 100 3.40 0.67 -10.66
C ASP A 100 3.18 2.10 -10.17
N THR A 101 3.33 2.34 -8.86
CA THR A 101 3.21 3.67 -8.26
C THR A 101 4.59 4.28 -8.04
N VAL A 102 4.87 5.39 -8.72
CA VAL A 102 6.11 6.16 -8.51
C VAL A 102 5.80 7.39 -7.65
N PRO A 103 6.16 7.40 -6.35
CA PRO A 103 5.90 8.56 -5.50
C PRO A 103 6.76 9.75 -5.94
N THR A 104 6.18 10.95 -5.95
CA THR A 104 6.95 12.19 -6.11
C THR A 104 7.90 12.37 -4.92
N SER A 105 9.00 13.09 -5.10
CA SER A 105 10.06 13.23 -4.07
C SER A 105 9.58 13.80 -2.73
N THR A 106 8.41 14.46 -2.68
CA THR A 106 7.84 15.03 -1.45
C THR A 106 6.61 14.27 -0.93
N ALA A 107 6.25 13.13 -1.52
CA ALA A 107 4.98 12.45 -1.26
C ALA A 107 4.81 12.08 0.23
N LEU A 108 5.81 11.44 0.84
CA LEU A 108 5.71 11.05 2.25
C LEU A 108 5.71 12.28 3.18
N GLN A 109 6.55 13.27 2.89
CA GLN A 109 6.59 14.52 3.67
C GLN A 109 5.21 15.21 3.65
N ALA A 110 4.60 15.34 2.47
CA ALA A 110 3.29 15.94 2.30
C ALA A 110 2.18 15.17 3.04
N LEU A 111 2.22 13.83 3.02
CA LEU A 111 1.29 13.00 3.80
C LEU A 111 1.41 13.26 5.31
N LEU A 112 2.64 13.31 5.83
CA LEU A 112 2.90 13.53 7.25
C LEU A 112 2.54 14.95 7.70
N ASP A 113 2.83 15.95 6.87
CA ASP A 113 2.43 17.34 7.14
C ASP A 113 0.91 17.49 7.13
N THR A 114 0.24 16.83 6.19
CA THR A 114 -1.23 16.79 6.14
C THR A 114 -1.80 16.12 7.40
N ALA A 115 -1.19 15.01 7.86
CA ALA A 115 -1.64 14.32 9.08
C ALA A 115 -1.66 15.23 10.31
N ARG A 116 -0.68 16.15 10.42
CA ARG A 116 -0.58 17.11 11.54
C ARG A 116 -1.70 18.14 11.55
N LEU A 117 -2.36 18.39 10.43
CA LEU A 117 -3.47 19.33 10.33
C LEU A 117 -4.78 18.75 10.86
N TYR A 118 -4.87 17.43 11.03
CA TYR A 118 -6.08 16.79 11.52
C TYR A 118 -6.07 16.66 13.05
N PRO A 119 -7.08 17.21 13.76
CA PRO A 119 -7.10 17.25 15.21
C PRO A 119 -7.46 15.92 15.88
N ARG A 120 -7.74 14.87 15.09
CA ARG A 120 -8.17 13.56 15.57
C ARG A 120 -7.20 12.49 15.11
N GLU A 121 -7.27 11.35 15.80
CA GLU A 121 -6.53 10.17 15.39
C GLU A 121 -6.99 9.70 14.00
N LEU A 122 -6.07 9.79 13.03
CA LEU A 122 -6.28 9.32 11.67
C LEU A 122 -5.98 7.82 11.59
N ALA A 123 -6.87 7.08 10.92
CA ALA A 123 -6.67 5.67 10.62
C ALA A 123 -6.01 5.45 9.25
N VAL A 124 -6.36 6.28 8.26
CA VAL A 124 -5.87 6.17 6.87
C VAL A 124 -5.73 7.57 6.28
N LEU A 125 -4.65 7.75 5.51
CA LEU A 125 -4.44 8.87 4.59
C LEU A 125 -4.08 8.27 3.23
N ALA A 126 -4.52 8.91 2.16
CA ALA A 126 -4.22 8.48 0.80
C ALA A 126 -3.66 9.65 -0.01
N SER A 127 -2.59 9.40 -0.75
CA SER A 127 -2.11 10.32 -1.77
C SER A 127 -3.10 10.34 -2.94
N ARG A 128 -3.19 11.48 -3.62
CA ARG A 128 -3.79 11.52 -4.95
C ARG A 128 -2.89 10.71 -5.89
N ALA A 129 -3.50 9.84 -6.70
CA ALA A 129 -2.79 9.12 -7.76
C ALA A 129 -3.05 9.85 -9.08
N ASP A 130 -1.97 10.25 -9.74
CA ASP A 130 -2.02 10.88 -11.05
C ASP A 130 -1.47 9.88 -12.09
N TRP A 131 -2.01 9.92 -13.30
CA TRP A 131 -1.40 9.26 -14.45
C TRP A 131 -0.02 9.87 -14.75
N SER A 132 0.79 9.17 -15.53
CA SER A 132 2.10 9.66 -15.98
C SER A 132 2.03 10.98 -16.76
N ASP A 133 0.87 11.34 -17.31
CA ASP A 133 0.62 12.60 -18.00
C ASP A 133 0.08 13.73 -17.08
N GLY A 134 0.03 13.48 -15.76
CA GLY A 134 -0.40 14.44 -14.75
C GLY A 134 -1.92 14.58 -14.58
N ARG A 135 -2.73 13.86 -15.37
CA ARG A 135 -4.19 13.80 -15.15
C ARG A 135 -4.50 12.93 -13.93
N GLU A 136 -5.50 13.31 -13.16
CA GLU A 136 -5.92 12.52 -12.00
C GLU A 136 -6.43 11.14 -12.43
N HIS A 137 -6.03 10.09 -11.70
CA HIS A 137 -6.41 8.72 -12.00
C HIS A 137 -7.86 8.43 -11.53
N PRO A 138 -8.81 8.08 -12.43
CA PRO A 138 -10.24 8.01 -12.10
C PRO A 138 -10.60 6.94 -11.06
N MET A 139 -9.82 5.86 -10.93
CA MET A 139 -10.04 4.85 -9.89
C MET A 139 -9.72 5.33 -8.46
N ASN A 140 -8.97 6.42 -8.29
CA ASN A 140 -8.52 6.90 -6.97
C ASN A 140 -9.00 8.32 -6.65
N THR A 141 -9.87 8.89 -7.48
CA THR A 141 -10.57 10.14 -7.20
C THR A 141 -11.75 9.87 -6.27
N PRO A 142 -11.75 10.35 -5.01
CA PRO A 142 -12.90 10.22 -4.14
C PRO A 142 -14.03 11.09 -4.69
N ALA A 143 -14.95 10.47 -5.42
CA ALA A 143 -16.20 11.13 -5.78
C ALA A 143 -17.10 11.13 -4.55
N PRO A 144 -17.67 12.29 -4.16
CA PRO A 144 -18.65 12.31 -3.10
C PRO A 144 -19.90 11.55 -3.54
N ASP A 145 -20.05 10.30 -3.12
CA ASP A 145 -21.30 9.56 -3.25
C ASP A 145 -22.22 9.96 -2.10
N TRP A 146 -22.93 11.08 -2.28
CA TRP A 146 -23.97 11.55 -1.36
C TRP A 146 -25.29 10.79 -1.53
N THR A 147 -25.35 9.73 -2.35
CA THR A 147 -26.58 8.94 -2.43
C THR A 147 -26.82 8.28 -1.07
N PRO A 148 -27.98 8.52 -0.43
CA PRO A 148 -28.30 7.85 0.82
C PRO A 148 -28.32 6.35 0.54
N ARG A 149 -27.35 5.61 1.06
CA ARG A 149 -27.41 4.15 1.01
C ARG A 149 -28.67 3.76 1.79
N PRO A 150 -29.62 3.02 1.18
CA PRO A 150 -30.79 2.59 1.92
C PRO A 150 -30.32 1.86 3.17
N ALA A 151 -30.87 2.23 4.33
CA ALA A 151 -30.56 1.60 5.59
C ALA A 151 -30.63 0.08 5.38
N ARG A 152 -29.51 -0.62 5.60
CA ARG A 152 -29.51 -2.09 5.59
C ARG A 152 -30.55 -2.50 6.62
N ARG A 153 -31.67 -3.08 6.18
CA ARG A 153 -32.64 -3.69 7.10
C ARG A 153 -31.85 -4.65 7.98
N PRO A 154 -31.93 -4.54 9.32
CA PRO A 154 -31.32 -5.54 10.18
C PRO A 154 -31.96 -6.88 9.83
N THR A 155 -31.16 -7.80 9.31
CA THR A 155 -31.59 -9.19 9.12
C THR A 155 -31.88 -9.77 10.51
N PRO A 156 -33.12 -10.21 10.80
CA PRO A 156 -33.39 -10.90 12.04
C PRO A 156 -32.77 -12.30 11.94
N HIS A 157 -31.88 -12.59 12.89
CA HIS A 157 -31.37 -13.92 13.27
C HIS A 157 -30.20 -14.51 12.47
N GLY A 158 -29.27 -15.06 13.26
CA GLY A 158 -28.47 -16.24 12.88
C GLY A 158 -27.16 -15.93 12.17
N TRP A 159 -26.06 -16.04 12.90
CA TRP A 159 -24.77 -16.36 12.30
C TRP A 159 -24.90 -17.68 11.54
N ASP A 160 -24.74 -17.69 10.22
CA ASP A 160 -24.35 -18.90 9.50
C ASP A 160 -23.65 -18.60 8.17
N ALA A 161 -22.43 -19.14 8.09
CA ALA A 161 -21.66 -19.50 6.91
C ALA A 161 -21.37 -18.43 5.83
N ALA A 162 -20.11 -17.99 5.83
CA ALA A 162 -19.39 -17.67 4.60
C ALA A 162 -19.59 -18.78 3.55
N ARG A 163 -20.11 -18.44 2.36
CA ARG A 163 -19.72 -19.03 1.08
C ARG A 163 -20.37 -18.37 -0.14
N SER A 164 -19.56 -18.31 -1.20
CA SER A 164 -19.86 -18.16 -2.63
C SER A 164 -19.87 -16.74 -3.22
N ALA A 165 -18.69 -16.30 -3.67
CA ALA A 165 -18.60 -15.49 -4.88
C ALA A 165 -17.80 -16.29 -5.92
N ARG A 166 -18.52 -16.87 -6.91
CA ARG A 166 -17.94 -17.49 -8.11
C ARG A 166 -17.53 -16.37 -9.06
N ARG A 167 -16.29 -16.35 -9.54
CA ARG A 167 -15.94 -15.59 -10.75
C ARG A 167 -16.33 -16.44 -11.96
N ARG A 168 -17.19 -15.90 -12.82
CA ARG A 168 -17.44 -16.43 -14.16
C ARG A 168 -16.24 -16.09 -15.06
N SER A 169 -15.91 -17.02 -15.95
CA SER A 169 -14.81 -16.98 -16.92
C SER A 169 -14.99 -15.95 -18.06
N CYS A 170 -13.87 -15.71 -18.76
CA CYS A 170 -13.52 -14.72 -19.80
C CYS A 170 -14.46 -14.54 -21.01
N PRO A 171 -14.05 -13.69 -21.98
CA PRO A 171 -13.45 -14.29 -23.19
C PRO A 171 -12.16 -13.63 -23.72
N SER A 172 -11.33 -14.54 -24.27
CA SER A 172 -10.19 -14.46 -25.22
C SER A 172 -9.33 -13.20 -25.29
#